data_AF-A0A2T4FFA7-F1
#
_entry.id   AF-A0A2T4FFA7-F1
#
_cell.length_a   1.000
_cell.length_b   1.000
_cell.length_c   1.000
_cell.angle_alpha   90.00
_cell.angle_beta   90.00
_cell.angle_gamma   90.00
#
_symmetry.space_group_name_H-M   'P 1'
#
loop_
_entity.id
_entity.type
_entity.pdbx_description
1 polymer ?
#
loop_
_entity_poly.entity_id
_entity_poly.type
_entity_poly.pdbx_seq_one_letter_code
_entity_poly.pdbx_strand_id
1 'polypeptide(L)'
;MTQQSVTQIDDAVMQLTNGLLALTHVLAQVNPDLTKGFLGMAMHGSVQAGNGDSILKAIWEKAFPGALLPVALSPKEFTKRFGGSNS
;
A
#
# COMPACT_ATOMS: atom_id res chain seq x y z
N MET A 1 10.39 25.33 28.93
CA MET A 1 9.06 24.85 28.52
C MET A 1 9.22 24.11 27.21
N THR A 2 9.10 22.78 27.19
CA THR A 2 9.07 22.01 25.94
C THR A 2 7.69 22.17 25.32
N GLN A 3 7.62 22.95 24.24
CA GLN A 3 6.40 23.15 23.48
C GLN A 3 6.05 21.78 22.85
N GLN A 4 4.96 21.15 23.30
CA GLN A 4 4.44 19.95 22.66
C GLN A 4 4.02 20.34 21.24
N SER A 5 4.75 19.84 20.24
CA SER A 5 4.39 19.99 18.85
C SER A 5 3.09 19.22 18.60
N VAL A 6 1.98 19.94 18.43
CA VAL A 6 0.73 19.35 18.00
C VAL A 6 0.82 19.12 16.50
N THR A 7 1.08 17.88 16.09
CA THR A 7 1.02 17.50 14.67
C THR A 7 -0.43 17.62 14.22
N GLN A 8 -0.68 18.43 13.19
CA GLN A 8 -2.01 18.52 12.58
C GLN A 8 -2.35 17.20 11.89
N ILE A 9 -3.65 16.88 11.82
CA ILE A 9 -4.10 15.60 11.22
C ILE A 9 -3.59 15.46 9.78
N ASP A 10 -3.68 16.52 8.98
CA ASP A 10 -3.22 16.51 7.59
C ASP A 10 -1.71 16.26 7.48
N ASP A 11 -0.92 16.87 8.37
CA ASP A 11 0.53 16.65 8.44
C ASP A 11 0.84 15.20 8.82
N ALA A 12 0.10 14.63 9.78
CA ALA A 12 0.26 13.25 10.19
C ALA A 12 -0.08 12.28 9.05
N VAL A 13 -1.19 12.52 8.34
CA VAL A 13 -1.61 11.71 7.17
C VAL A 13 -0.55 11.77 6.08
N MET A 14 0.00 12.95 5.80
CA MET A 14 1.05 13.13 4.81
C MET A 14 2.35 12.43 5.21
N GLN A 15 2.78 12.53 6.46
CA GLN A 15 3.98 11.85 6.96
C GLN A 15 3.83 10.32 6.90
N LEU A 16 2.67 9.79 7.30
CA LEU A 16 2.37 8.36 7.21
C LEU A 16 2.32 7.88 5.75
N THR A 17 1.71 8.67 4.86
CA THR A 17 1.66 8.39 3.42
C THR A 17 3.07 8.33 2.82
N ASN A 18 3.92 9.30 3.13
CA ASN A 18 5.31 9.34 2.66
C ASN A 18 6.14 8.18 3.23
N GLY A 19 5.93 7.83 4.50
CA GLY A 19 6.56 6.66 5.12
C GLY A 19 6.16 5.36 4.42
N LEU A 20 4.86 5.16 4.17
CA LEU A 20 4.35 4.00 3.44
C LEU A 20 4.89 3.94 2.01
N LEU A 21 4.97 5.08 1.32
CA LEU A 21 5.55 5.16 -0.02
C LEU A 21 7.03 4.76 -0.02
N ALA A 22 7.83 5.27 0.92
CA ALA A 22 9.24 4.92 1.03
C ALA A 22 9.43 3.41 1.26
N LEU A 23 8.64 2.81 2.17
CA LEU A 23 8.66 1.37 2.39
C LEU A 23 8.24 0.59 1.14
N THR A 24 7.22 1.07 0.43
CA THR A 24 6.75 0.44 -0.82
C THR A 24 7.86 0.46 -1.88
N HIS A 25 8.62 1.56 -2.02
CA HIS A 25 9.75 1.62 -2.93
C HIS A 25 10.87 0.62 -2.59
N VAL A 26 11.16 0.42 -1.30
CA VAL A 26 12.14 -0.57 -0.87
C VAL A 26 11.65 -1.98 -1.19
N LEU A 27 10.41 -2.31 -0.81
CA LEU A 27 9.83 -3.63 -1.03
C LEU A 27 9.64 -3.94 -2.52
N ALA A 28 9.33 -2.95 -3.35
CA ALA A 28 9.24 -3.09 -4.80
C ALA A 28 10.57 -3.54 -5.43
N GLN A 29 11.71 -3.16 -4.85
CA GLN A 29 13.03 -3.61 -5.29
C GLN A 29 13.36 -5.02 -4.81
N VAL A 30 12.86 -5.42 -3.65
CA VAL A 30 13.11 -6.74 -3.06
C VAL A 30 12.21 -7.82 -3.66
N ASN A 31 10.91 -7.56 -3.75
CA ASN A 31 9.91 -8.47 -4.32
C ASN A 31 8.74 -7.68 -4.91
N PRO A 32 8.83 -7.27 -6.19
CA PRO A 32 7.84 -6.40 -6.81
C PRO A 32 6.45 -7.03 -6.88
N ASP A 33 6.34 -8.31 -7.21
CA ASP A 33 5.05 -8.96 -7.42
C ASP A 33 4.29 -9.18 -6.10
N LEU A 34 5.01 -9.58 -5.04
CA LEU A 34 4.43 -9.70 -3.71
C LEU A 34 4.00 -8.34 -3.17
N THR A 35 4.81 -7.30 -3.38
CA THR A 35 4.49 -5.93 -2.95
C THR A 35 3.24 -5.41 -3.67
N LYS A 36 3.17 -5.57 -4.99
CA LYS A 36 1.98 -5.25 -5.79
C LYS A 36 0.75 -5.99 -5.27
N GLY A 37 0.88 -7.28 -5.01
CA GLY A 37 -0.24 -8.07 -4.52
C GLY A 37 -0.75 -7.59 -3.15
N PHE A 38 0.14 -7.29 -2.19
CA PHE A 38 -0.25 -6.75 -0.89
C PHE A 38 -0.89 -5.36 -1.00
N LEU A 39 -0.32 -4.48 -1.83
CA LEU A 39 -0.88 -3.15 -2.06
C LEU A 39 -2.27 -3.23 -2.70
N GLY A 40 -2.47 -4.17 -3.64
CA GLY A 40 -3.78 -4.45 -4.24
C GLY A 40 -4.82 -5.00 -3.24
N MET A 41 -4.40 -5.88 -2.32
CA MET A 41 -5.30 -6.32 -1.24
C MET A 41 -5.69 -5.18 -0.31
N ALA A 42 -4.76 -4.30 0.04
CA ALA A 42 -5.03 -3.14 0.88
C ALA A 42 -6.05 -2.20 0.21
N MET A 43 -5.90 -1.93 -1.10
CA MET A 43 -6.86 -1.16 -1.88
C MET A 43 -8.25 -1.79 -1.83
N HIS A 44 -8.34 -3.09 -2.11
CA HIS A 44 -9.62 -3.78 -2.13
C HIS A 44 -10.31 -3.74 -0.76
N GLY A 45 -9.57 -4.07 0.30
CA GLY A 45 -10.10 -4.04 1.66
C GLY A 45 -10.58 -2.64 2.08
N SER A 46 -9.84 -1.60 1.70
CA SER A 46 -10.20 -0.21 1.99
C SER A 46 -11.49 0.22 1.27
N VAL A 47 -11.67 -0.17 0.00
CA VAL A 47 -12.91 0.07 -0.75
C VAL A 47 -14.08 -0.69 -0.14
N GLN A 48 -13.90 -1.97 0.20
CA GLN A 48 -14.94 -2.80 0.83
C GLN A 48 -15.39 -2.24 2.19
N ALA A 49 -14.48 -1.61 2.93
CA ALA A 49 -14.78 -0.95 4.20
C ALA A 49 -15.43 0.45 4.04
N GLY A 50 -15.61 0.95 2.82
CA GLY A 50 -16.19 2.27 2.56
C GLY A 50 -15.21 3.45 2.68
N ASN A 51 -13.90 3.18 2.83
CA ASN A 51 -12.87 4.21 3.00
C ASN A 51 -12.29 4.74 1.67
N GLY A 52 -12.63 4.10 0.55
CA GLY A 52 -12.01 4.38 -0.76
C GLY A 52 -10.54 3.93 -0.82
N ASP A 53 -9.82 4.31 -1.87
CA ASP A 53 -8.44 3.84 -2.13
C ASP A 53 -7.51 4.89 -2.75
N SER A 54 -7.87 6.17 -2.72
CA SER A 54 -7.15 7.25 -3.41
C SER A 54 -5.67 7.36 -3.00
N ILE A 55 -5.39 7.31 -1.69
CA ILE A 55 -4.00 7.36 -1.18
C ILE A 55 -3.21 6.14 -1.65
N LEU A 56 -3.80 4.95 -1.59
CA LEU A 56 -3.14 3.70 -2.00
C LEU A 56 -2.88 3.68 -3.52
N LYS A 57 -3.80 4.23 -4.33
CA LYS A 57 -3.61 4.42 -5.78
C LYS A 57 -2.46 5.38 -6.07
N ALA A 58 -2.39 6.51 -5.36
CA ALA A 58 -1.28 7.45 -5.52
C ALA A 58 0.08 6.81 -5.14
N ILE A 59 0.11 5.96 -4.11
CA ILE A 59 1.31 5.20 -3.76
C ILE A 59 1.67 4.21 -4.87
N TRP A 60 0.69 3.48 -5.41
CA TRP A 60 0.92 2.55 -6.52
C TRP A 60 1.52 3.23 -7.74
N GLU A 61 0.93 4.32 -8.19
CA GLU A 61 1.39 5.07 -9.37
C GLU A 61 2.83 5.56 -9.22
N LYS A 62 3.20 5.99 -8.00
CA LYS A 62 4.57 6.44 -7.69
C LYS A 62 5.55 5.27 -7.59
N ALA A 63 5.16 4.18 -6.94
CA ALA A 63 6.03 3.02 -6.70
C ALA A 63 6.21 2.13 -7.94
N PHE A 64 5.21 2.08 -8.82
CA PHE A 64 5.15 1.22 -9.99
C PHE A 64 4.71 2.00 -11.25
N PRO A 65 5.51 2.97 -11.72
CA PRO A 65 5.13 3.84 -12.82
C PRO A 65 4.80 3.02 -14.09
N GLY A 66 3.63 3.27 -14.68
CA GLY A 66 3.14 2.58 -15.87
C GLY A 66 2.61 1.16 -15.63
N ALA A 67 2.67 0.64 -14.41
CA ALA A 67 2.05 -0.64 -14.10
C ALA A 67 0.52 -0.50 -14.04
N LEU A 68 -0.19 -1.42 -14.69
CA LEU A 68 -1.64 -1.54 -14.57
C LEU A 68 -2.02 -1.73 -13.10
N LEU A 69 -3.11 -1.08 -12.67
CA LEU A 69 -3.64 -1.28 -11.32
C LEU A 69 -3.85 -2.77 -11.06
N PRO A 70 -3.57 -3.22 -9.82
CA PRO A 70 -3.67 -4.63 -9.49
C PRO A 70 -5.12 -5.06 -9.64
N VAL A 71 -5.35 -6.21 -10.26
CA VAL A 71 -6.63 -6.89 -10.11
C VAL A 71 -6.75 -7.23 -8.64
N ALA A 72 -7.69 -6.56 -7.96
CA ALA A 72 -7.98 -6.79 -6.56
C ALA A 72 -8.28 -8.27 -6.32
N LEU A 73 -7.42 -8.93 -5.54
CA LEU A 73 -7.62 -10.32 -5.14
C LEU A 73 -8.25 -10.35 -3.77
N SER A 74 -9.22 -11.24 -3.56
CA SER A 74 -9.64 -11.61 -2.20
C SER A 74 -8.45 -12.25 -1.46
N PRO A 75 -8.46 -12.25 -0.11
CA PRO A 75 -7.39 -12.91 0.67
C PRO A 75 -7.15 -14.36 0.26
N LYS A 76 -8.22 -15.10 -0.09
CA LYS A 76 -8.13 -16.48 -0.56
C LYS A 76 -7.41 -16.59 -1.90
N GLU A 77 -7.72 -15.71 -2.85
CA GLU A 77 -7.07 -15.68 -4.16
C GLU A 77 -5.62 -15.21 -4.07
N PHE A 78 -5.34 -14.26 -3.19
CA PHE A 78 -3.98 -13.81 -2.91
C PHE A 78 -3.13 -14.95 -2.35
N THR A 79 -3.60 -15.66 -1.32
CA THR A 79 -2.88 -16.82 -0.76
C THR A 79 -2.69 -17.92 -1.79
N LYS A 80 -3.66 -18.19 -2.66
CA LYS A 80 -3.50 -19.15 -3.76
C LYS A 80 -2.37 -18.74 -4.73
N ARG A 81 -2.24 -17.44 -5.00
CA ARG A 81 -1.28 -16.89 -5.97
C ARG A 81 0.13 -16.71 -5.39
N PHE A 82 0.24 -16.37 -4.11
CA PHE A 82 1.52 -15.96 -3.49
C PHE A 82 1.92 -16.79 -2.26
N GLY A 83 1.00 -17.57 -1.68
CA GLY A 83 1.26 -18.44 -0.52
C GLY A 83 1.90 -19.79 -0.87
N GLY A 84 2.14 -20.05 -2.15
CA GLY A 84 2.73 -21.30 -2.68
C GLY A 84 4.25 -21.29 -2.83
N SER A 85 4.99 -20.46 -2.08
CA SER A 85 6.45 -20.56 -1.98
C SER A 85 6.83 -21.16 -0.63
N ASN A 86 6.73 -22.48 -0.54
CA ASN A 86 7.59 -23.36 0.25
C ASN A 86 7.15 -24.82 0.06
N SER A 87 7.68 -25.45 -0.98
CA SER A 87 8.15 -26.86 -1.10
C SER A 87 8.06 -27.30 -2.55
#